data_AF-A0A971M6V3-F1
#
_entry.id   AF-A0A971M6V3-F1
#
_cell.length_a   1.000
_cell.length_b   1.000
_cell.length_c   1.000
_cell.angle_alpha   90.00
_cell.angle_beta   90.00
_cell.angle_gamma   90.00
#
_symmetry.space_group_name_H-M   'P 1'
#
loop_
_entity.id
_entity.type
_entity.pdbx_description
1 polymer ?
#
loop_
_entity_poly.entity_id
_entity_poly.type
_entity_poly.pdbx_seq_one_letter_code
_entity_poly.pdbx_strand_id
1 'polypeptide(L)'
;MPRPTCPRRVGFFPNVTYFKPTGIPMGVLDEVLLGRDEVEAIRLKNLIGLSQEEAASQMGVSQPTFHRLLLSAHQKLTDAVVNGKAMRIEGGNVTSVEGSTGPCRWKQGWGCRTKPGARVVFEDNNLPQEGEKTMRIAITSVDGTLEEKVDERFGRARKIILYDMETKEYTVIDNSVNLNAAQGAGIQTAQNVIRSGANAVISGHFGPKAVQVIRMAGLDIYSATNMSVKEAVEGFEKGKLEKLSGADVESHW
;
A
#
# COMPACT_ATOMS: atom_id res chain seq x y z
N MET A 1 40.69 -1.22 -24.04
CA MET A 1 39.86 -0.79 -22.89
C MET A 1 38.43 -1.26 -23.12
N PRO A 2 37.74 -1.80 -22.11
CA PRO A 2 36.33 -2.16 -22.24
C PRO A 2 35.50 -0.91 -22.58
N ARG A 3 34.52 -1.06 -23.47
CA ARG A 3 33.63 0.04 -23.84
C ARG A 3 32.80 0.44 -22.61
N PRO A 4 32.84 1.70 -22.17
CA PRO A 4 32.03 2.13 -21.05
C PRO A 4 30.53 1.98 -21.34
N THR A 5 29.78 1.55 -20.33
CA THR A 5 28.35 1.29 -20.43
C THR A 5 27.57 2.59 -20.40
N CYS A 6 26.65 2.78 -21.35
CA CYS A 6 25.73 3.91 -21.34
C CYS A 6 24.82 3.82 -20.10
N PRO A 7 24.61 4.93 -19.37
CA PRO A 7 23.64 4.93 -18.28
C PRO A 7 22.22 4.63 -18.79
N ARG A 8 21.46 3.96 -17.95
CA ARG A 8 20.08 3.52 -18.16
C ARG A 8 19.14 4.56 -17.58
N ARG A 9 18.02 4.81 -18.24
CA ARG A 9 16.99 5.72 -17.73
C ARG A 9 16.14 5.00 -16.69
N VAL A 10 15.87 5.66 -15.57
CA VAL A 10 15.00 5.16 -14.52
C VAL A 10 13.97 6.22 -14.18
N GLY A 11 12.69 5.85 -14.21
CA GLY A 11 11.57 6.75 -13.91
C GLY A 11 11.17 6.77 -12.44
N PHE A 12 11.66 5.83 -11.63
CA PHE A 12 11.20 5.65 -10.26
C PHE A 12 12.37 5.51 -9.28
N PHE A 13 12.32 6.27 -8.18
CA PHE A 13 13.23 6.14 -7.05
C PHE A 13 12.45 5.71 -5.81
N PRO A 14 12.70 4.50 -5.26
CA PRO A 14 11.97 4.04 -4.09
C PRO A 14 12.39 4.83 -2.84
N ASN A 15 11.40 5.26 -2.07
CA ASN A 15 11.62 5.88 -0.75
C ASN A 15 12.19 4.88 0.26
N VAL A 16 11.81 3.61 0.14
CA VAL A 16 12.33 2.50 0.95
C VAL A 16 13.43 1.80 0.19
N THR A 17 14.67 1.94 0.67
CA THR A 17 15.86 1.39 0.03
C THR A 17 16.42 0.15 0.73
N TYR A 18 15.81 -0.28 1.85
CA TYR A 18 16.31 -1.39 2.65
C TYR A 18 15.18 -2.32 3.08
N PHE A 19 15.37 -3.62 2.87
CA PHE A 19 14.44 -4.68 3.26
C PHE A 19 15.20 -5.75 4.04
N LYS A 20 14.59 -6.29 5.08
CA LYS A 20 15.19 -7.36 5.89
C LYS A 20 14.12 -8.31 6.43
N PRO A 21 14.47 -9.59 6.66
CA PRO A 21 13.59 -10.49 7.38
C PRO A 21 13.36 -10.01 8.83
N THR A 22 12.20 -10.38 9.37
CA THR A 22 11.84 -10.10 10.77
C THR A 22 12.58 -11.06 11.70
N GLY A 23 12.89 -10.61 12.93
CA GLY A 23 13.47 -11.48 13.97
C GLY A 23 14.98 -11.73 13.92
N ILE A 24 15.69 -11.29 12.87
CA ILE A 24 17.15 -11.47 12.76
C ILE A 24 17.87 -10.10 12.84
N PRO A 25 18.87 -9.95 13.74
CA PRO A 25 19.70 -8.74 13.80
C PRO A 25 20.51 -8.51 12.52
N MET A 26 20.68 -7.24 12.12
CA MET A 26 21.37 -6.89 10.86
C MET A 26 22.83 -7.34 10.79
N GLY A 27 23.54 -7.37 11.92
CA GLY A 27 24.96 -7.76 11.95
C GLY A 27 25.25 -9.22 11.61
N VAL A 28 24.21 -10.06 11.51
CA VAL A 28 24.33 -11.50 11.20
C VAL A 28 23.74 -11.82 9.83
N LEU A 29 23.08 -10.86 9.17
CA LEU A 29 22.42 -11.07 7.89
C LEU A 29 23.40 -10.83 6.75
N ASP A 30 23.44 -11.79 5.82
CA ASP A 30 24.00 -11.54 4.49
C ASP A 30 23.14 -10.52 3.74
N GLU A 31 23.76 -9.73 2.88
CA GLU A 31 23.11 -8.65 2.13
C GLU A 31 23.21 -8.90 0.62
N VAL A 32 22.10 -8.67 -0.07
CA VAL A 32 22.03 -8.65 -1.54
C VAL A 32 21.80 -7.22 -2.01
N LEU A 33 22.69 -6.74 -2.88
CA LEU A 33 22.59 -5.40 -3.47
C LEU A 33 21.82 -5.45 -4.79
N LEU A 34 20.66 -4.81 -4.80
CA LEU A 34 19.81 -4.65 -5.96
C LEU A 34 20.00 -3.25 -6.56
N GLY A 35 20.36 -3.17 -7.84
CA GLY A 35 20.57 -1.91 -8.54
C GLY A 35 19.28 -1.14 -8.77
N ARG A 36 19.35 0.18 -8.85
CA ARG A 36 18.16 1.01 -9.16
C ARG A 36 17.58 0.70 -10.54
N ASP A 37 18.44 0.36 -11.49
CA ASP A 37 18.06 -0.13 -12.82
C ASP A 37 17.39 -1.51 -12.79
N GLU A 38 17.86 -2.41 -11.92
CA GLU A 38 17.24 -3.71 -11.70
C GLU A 38 15.82 -3.58 -11.12
N VAL A 39 15.64 -2.69 -10.14
CA VAL A 39 14.32 -2.38 -9.56
C VAL A 39 13.39 -1.80 -10.61
N GLU A 40 13.87 -0.86 -11.43
CA GLU A 40 13.06 -0.30 -12.51
C GLU A 40 12.66 -1.35 -13.53
N ALA A 41 13.57 -2.26 -13.91
CA ALA A 41 13.26 -3.34 -14.83
C ALA A 41 12.16 -4.26 -14.27
N ILE A 42 12.21 -4.60 -12.98
CA ILE A 42 11.15 -5.35 -12.30
C ILE A 42 9.84 -4.54 -12.30
N ARG A 43 9.88 -3.24 -11.98
CA ARG A 43 8.69 -2.37 -11.97
C ARG A 43 8.01 -2.36 -13.34
N LEU A 44 8.76 -2.04 -14.40
CA LEU A 44 8.22 -1.93 -15.76
C LEU A 44 7.64 -3.25 -16.26
N LYS A 45 8.33 -4.37 -16.00
CA LYS A 45 7.91 -5.67 -16.54
C LYS A 45 6.86 -6.37 -15.70
N ASN A 46 7.04 -6.42 -14.38
CA ASN A 46 6.25 -7.27 -13.49
C ASN A 46 5.14 -6.50 -12.77
N LEU A 47 5.31 -5.21 -12.51
CA LEU A 47 4.28 -4.39 -11.85
C LEU A 47 3.39 -3.68 -12.86
N ILE A 48 3.99 -2.96 -13.82
CA ILE A 48 3.23 -2.23 -14.85
C ILE A 48 2.75 -3.16 -15.97
N GLY A 49 3.50 -4.25 -16.23
CA GLY A 49 3.10 -5.28 -17.21
C GLY A 49 3.49 -4.95 -18.66
N LEU A 50 4.47 -4.07 -18.89
CA LEU A 50 4.88 -3.69 -20.24
C LEU A 50 5.48 -4.85 -21.04
N SER A 51 5.43 -4.75 -22.38
CA SER A 51 6.19 -5.66 -23.23
C SER A 51 7.70 -5.44 -23.01
N GLN A 52 8.50 -6.46 -23.35
CA GLN A 52 9.96 -6.35 -23.22
C GLN A 52 10.54 -5.27 -24.13
N GLU A 53 9.89 -5.00 -25.26
CA GLU A 53 10.30 -3.99 -26.22
C GLU A 53 10.07 -2.58 -25.68
N GLU A 54 8.87 -2.34 -25.13
CA GLU A 54 8.48 -1.07 -24.53
C GLU A 54 9.33 -0.76 -23.29
N ALA A 55 9.51 -1.74 -22.39
CA ALA A 55 10.31 -1.56 -21.19
C ALA A 55 11.79 -1.26 -21.52
N ALA A 56 12.37 -1.96 -22.50
CA ALA A 56 13.72 -1.68 -22.98
C ALA A 56 13.85 -0.27 -23.57
N SER A 57 12.85 0.15 -24.36
CA SER A 57 12.78 1.49 -24.95
C SER A 57 12.73 2.58 -23.88
N GLN A 58 11.88 2.43 -22.86
CA GLN A 58 11.77 3.37 -21.74
C GLN A 58 13.10 3.53 -21.00
N MET A 59 13.76 2.41 -20.67
CA MET A 59 15.08 2.42 -20.02
C MET A 59 16.22 2.90 -20.93
N GLY A 60 15.98 3.09 -22.23
CA GLY A 60 16.99 3.54 -23.19
C GLY A 60 18.05 2.49 -23.51
N VAL A 61 17.70 1.20 -23.44
CA VAL A 61 18.59 0.06 -23.68
C VAL A 61 18.05 -0.85 -24.78
N SER A 62 18.89 -1.76 -25.31
CA SER A 62 18.41 -2.79 -26.23
C SER A 62 17.63 -3.89 -25.50
N GLN A 63 16.69 -4.56 -26.19
CA GLN A 63 15.91 -5.66 -25.61
C GLN A 63 16.76 -6.77 -24.96
N PRO A 64 17.90 -7.22 -25.55
CA PRO A 64 18.76 -8.21 -24.89
C PRO A 64 19.43 -7.67 -23.62
N THR A 65 19.74 -6.37 -23.58
CA THR A 65 20.32 -5.74 -22.38
C THR A 65 19.30 -5.66 -21.26
N PHE A 66 18.05 -5.29 -21.60
CA PHE A 66 16.94 -5.29 -20.66
C PHE A 66 16.68 -6.70 -20.10
N HIS A 67 16.64 -7.71 -20.97
CA HIS A 67 16.45 -9.11 -20.55
C HIS A 67 17.52 -9.56 -19.55
N ARG A 68 18.80 -9.29 -19.84
CA ARG A 68 19.91 -9.60 -18.92
C ARG A 68 19.80 -8.88 -17.59
N LEU A 69 19.36 -7.63 -17.61
CA LEU A 69 19.14 -6.84 -16.40
C LEU A 69 18.02 -7.43 -15.55
N LEU A 70 16.89 -7.80 -16.17
CA LEU A 70 15.76 -8.42 -15.50
C LEU A 70 16.13 -9.78 -14.89
N LEU A 71 16.88 -10.61 -15.62
CA LEU A 71 17.37 -11.90 -15.10
C LEU A 71 18.29 -11.72 -13.89
N SER A 72 19.23 -10.77 -13.95
CA SER A 72 20.10 -10.42 -12.81
C SER A 72 19.28 -9.99 -11.61
N ALA A 73 18.27 -9.14 -11.83
CA ALA A 73 17.37 -8.66 -10.79
C ALA A 73 16.58 -9.81 -10.13
N HIS A 74 16.00 -10.72 -10.93
CA HIS A 74 15.28 -11.89 -10.44
C HIS A 74 16.20 -12.83 -9.66
N GLN A 75 17.40 -13.11 -10.14
CA GLN A 75 18.34 -13.98 -9.44
C GLN A 75 18.68 -13.43 -8.04
N LYS A 76 18.94 -12.13 -7.93
CA LYS A 76 19.22 -11.46 -6.65
C LYS A 76 18.02 -11.48 -5.71
N LEU A 77 16.84 -11.16 -6.24
CA LEU A 77 15.60 -11.19 -5.48
C LEU A 77 15.32 -12.61 -4.95
N THR A 78 15.44 -13.63 -5.81
CA THR A 78 15.28 -15.02 -5.43
C THR A 78 16.32 -15.44 -4.38
N ASP A 79 17.59 -15.08 -4.53
CA ASP A 79 18.62 -15.37 -3.54
C ASP A 79 18.26 -14.77 -2.17
N ALA A 80 17.80 -13.52 -2.14
CA ALA A 80 17.44 -12.88 -0.90
C ALA A 80 16.21 -13.50 -0.22
N VAL A 81 15.18 -13.81 -1.00
CA VAL A 81 13.93 -14.40 -0.47
C VAL A 81 14.15 -15.84 0.00
N VAL A 82 14.86 -16.67 -0.78
CA VAL A 82 15.06 -18.10 -0.47
C VAL A 82 16.04 -18.28 0.69
N ASN A 83 17.13 -17.50 0.73
CA ASN A 83 18.15 -17.65 1.76
C ASN A 83 17.96 -16.70 2.95
N GLY A 84 16.87 -15.92 2.98
CA GLY A 84 16.56 -15.01 4.07
C GLY A 84 17.58 -13.88 4.25
N LYS A 85 18.12 -13.34 3.14
CA LYS A 85 19.10 -12.24 3.17
C LYS A 85 18.41 -10.88 3.25
N ALA A 86 19.13 -9.89 3.77
CA ALA A 86 18.73 -8.49 3.63
C ALA A 86 18.88 -8.05 2.17
N MET A 87 18.02 -7.14 1.71
CA MET A 87 18.13 -6.51 0.40
C MET A 87 18.35 -5.02 0.56
N ARG A 88 19.36 -4.48 -0.13
CA ARG A 88 19.60 -3.04 -0.22
C ARG A 88 19.51 -2.58 -1.66
N ILE A 89 18.73 -1.53 -1.89
CA ILE A 89 18.58 -0.87 -3.17
C ILE A 89 19.58 0.28 -3.25
N GLU A 90 20.65 0.09 -4.02
CA GLU A 90 21.70 1.10 -4.16
C GLU A 90 22.38 1.01 -5.54
N GLY A 91 22.95 2.14 -5.99
CA GLY A 91 23.80 2.16 -7.18
C GLY A 91 23.02 1.91 -8.48
N GLY A 92 23.65 1.18 -9.39
CA GLY A 92 23.22 1.03 -10.78
C GLY A 92 23.79 2.12 -11.68
N ASN A 93 23.92 1.80 -12.97
CA ASN A 93 24.39 2.76 -13.97
C ASN A 93 23.19 3.55 -14.50
N VAL A 94 22.67 4.50 -13.71
CA VAL A 94 21.37 5.16 -13.94
C VAL A 94 21.47 6.67 -14.14
N THR A 95 20.51 7.22 -14.88
CA THR A 95 20.25 8.66 -15.02
C THR A 95 18.79 8.95 -14.71
N SER A 96 18.53 9.95 -13.86
CA SER A 96 17.17 10.48 -13.61
C SER A 96 16.65 11.23 -14.84
N VAL A 97 15.35 11.17 -15.08
CA VAL A 97 14.71 11.77 -16.28
C VAL A 97 14.37 13.25 -16.10
N GLU A 98 14.42 13.77 -14.87
CA GLU A 98 14.19 15.20 -14.58
C GLU A 98 15.37 16.12 -14.99
N GLY A 99 16.53 15.53 -15.30
CA GLY A 99 17.66 16.24 -15.87
C GLY A 99 17.64 16.12 -17.39
N SER A 100 17.56 17.26 -18.08
CA SER A 100 17.79 17.38 -19.52
C SER A 100 18.85 16.38 -20.01
N THR A 101 18.51 15.61 -21.05
CA THR A 101 19.46 14.74 -21.75
C THR A 101 20.62 15.58 -22.30
N GLY A 102 21.68 15.73 -21.50
CA GLY A 102 22.99 15.98 -22.07
C GLY A 102 23.26 14.81 -23.02
N PRO A 103 23.62 15.04 -24.30
CA PRO A 103 23.95 13.95 -25.18
C PRO A 103 25.04 13.15 -24.47
N CYS A 104 24.86 11.84 -24.36
CA CYS A 104 25.94 10.93 -24.00
C CYS A 104 27.24 11.46 -24.62
N ARG A 105 28.23 11.86 -23.79
CA ARG A 105 29.43 12.64 -24.16
C ARG A 105 30.32 11.97 -25.23
N TRP A 106 29.88 10.86 -25.82
CA TRP A 106 30.59 9.98 -26.75
C TRP A 106 30.26 10.27 -28.23
N LYS A 107 29.98 11.54 -28.57
CA LYS A 107 29.64 11.95 -29.95
C LYS A 107 30.80 11.91 -30.96
N GLN A 108 32.01 11.49 -30.60
CA GLN A 108 33.17 11.52 -31.51
C GLN A 108 33.80 10.13 -31.78
N GLY A 109 33.01 9.11 -32.10
CA GLY A 109 33.59 7.91 -32.73
C GLY A 109 32.76 6.63 -32.74
N TRP A 110 31.71 6.55 -31.92
CA TRP A 110 30.91 5.33 -31.82
C TRP A 110 29.42 5.69 -31.75
N GLY A 111 28.73 5.57 -32.89
CA GLY A 111 27.34 5.99 -33.08
C GLY A 111 26.38 5.43 -32.03
N CYS A 112 26.04 6.25 -31.04
CA CYS A 112 24.93 5.98 -30.14
C CYS A 112 23.62 6.11 -30.95
N ARG A 113 22.91 4.99 -31.14
CA ARG A 113 21.67 4.93 -31.93
C ARG A 113 20.45 5.51 -31.20
N THR A 114 20.58 5.88 -29.93
CA THR A 114 19.50 6.48 -29.14
C THR A 114 19.39 7.96 -29.47
N LYS A 115 18.37 8.31 -30.26
CA LYS A 115 18.06 9.70 -30.63
C LYS A 115 17.74 10.51 -29.35
N PRO A 116 18.36 11.68 -29.13
CA PRO A 116 17.92 12.62 -28.10
C PRO A 116 16.48 13.05 -28.40
N GLY A 117 15.60 13.02 -27.39
CA GLY A 117 14.24 13.56 -27.52
C GLY A 117 13.10 12.55 -27.66
N ALA A 118 13.31 11.26 -27.43
CA ALA A 118 12.17 10.36 -27.19
C ALA A 118 11.46 10.82 -25.90
N ARG A 119 10.27 11.43 -26.04
CA ARG A 119 9.34 11.69 -24.92
C ARG A 119 9.10 10.35 -24.23
N VAL A 120 9.70 10.18 -23.06
CA VAL A 120 9.33 9.09 -22.17
C VAL A 120 8.04 9.56 -21.51
N VAL A 121 6.91 9.12 -22.06
CA VAL A 121 5.62 9.33 -21.41
C VAL A 121 5.63 8.38 -20.21
N PHE A 122 5.96 8.91 -19.03
CA PHE A 122 5.63 8.27 -17.77
C PHE A 122 4.16 8.53 -17.51
N GLU A 123 3.30 7.93 -18.33
CA GLU A 123 1.95 7.65 -17.84
C GLU A 123 2.12 6.49 -16.88
N ASP A 124 2.51 6.81 -15.64
CA ASP A 124 2.32 5.95 -14.50
C ASP A 124 0.81 5.82 -14.22
N ASN A 125 0.04 5.35 -15.21
CA ASN A 125 -1.38 5.04 -15.08
C ASN A 125 -1.61 3.71 -14.33
N ASN A 126 -0.54 3.12 -13.78
CA ASN A 126 -0.59 1.84 -13.06
C ASN A 126 0.48 1.70 -11.95
N LEU A 127 0.88 2.81 -11.31
CA LEU A 127 0.86 2.72 -9.85
C LEU A 127 -0.61 2.44 -9.52
N PRO A 128 -0.98 1.54 -8.58
CA PRO A 128 -2.23 1.80 -7.89
C PRO A 128 -2.04 3.25 -7.44
N GLN A 129 -2.79 4.17 -8.07
CA GLN A 129 -3.04 5.45 -7.45
C GLN A 129 -3.34 5.04 -6.03
N GLU A 130 -2.59 5.55 -5.05
CA GLU A 130 -3.09 5.56 -3.69
C GLU A 130 -4.43 6.25 -3.88
N GLY A 131 -5.47 5.45 -4.14
CA GLY A 131 -6.80 5.92 -4.44
C GLY A 131 -7.04 6.76 -3.24
N GLU A 132 -7.19 8.07 -3.48
CA GLU A 132 -7.22 9.14 -2.48
C GLU A 132 -7.55 8.47 -1.18
N LYS A 133 -6.55 8.29 -0.29
CA LYS A 133 -6.75 7.50 0.92
C LYS A 133 -7.59 8.38 1.83
N THR A 134 -8.81 8.63 1.38
CA THR A 134 -9.82 9.45 1.99
C THR A 134 -10.06 8.77 3.31
N MET A 135 -9.98 9.57 4.36
CA MET A 135 -10.14 9.04 5.68
C MET A 135 -11.56 8.49 5.77
N ARG A 136 -11.71 7.17 5.74
CA ARG A 136 -13.02 6.51 5.87
C ARG A 136 -13.19 5.98 7.27
N ILE A 137 -14.35 6.23 7.84
CA ILE A 137 -14.69 5.75 9.18
C ILE A 137 -15.89 4.82 9.09
N ALA A 138 -15.80 3.68 9.77
CA ALA A 138 -16.89 2.73 9.89
C ALA A 138 -17.64 2.99 11.20
N ILE A 139 -18.93 3.30 11.16
CA ILE A 139 -19.76 3.52 12.35
C ILE A 139 -20.86 2.47 12.41
N THR A 140 -21.07 1.83 13.55
CA THR A 140 -22.22 0.94 13.73
C THR A 140 -23.52 1.73 13.85
N SER A 141 -24.57 1.27 13.18
CA SER A 141 -25.87 1.95 13.16
C SER A 141 -27.01 0.95 13.29
N VAL A 142 -28.08 1.37 13.95
CA VAL A 142 -29.30 0.57 14.15
C VAL A 142 -30.06 0.38 12.84
N ASP A 143 -30.13 1.41 12.00
CA ASP A 143 -30.94 1.46 10.78
C ASP A 143 -30.16 1.81 9.50
N GLY A 144 -28.92 2.29 9.64
CA GLY A 144 -28.07 2.72 8.53
C GLY A 144 -28.21 4.20 8.16
N THR A 145 -28.85 5.03 8.98
CA THR A 145 -28.97 6.47 8.78
C THR A 145 -28.05 7.25 9.74
N LEU A 146 -27.73 8.50 9.38
CA LEU A 146 -26.87 9.37 10.19
C LEU A 146 -27.58 9.95 11.42
N GLU A 147 -28.91 10.09 11.38
CA GLU A 147 -29.69 10.75 12.44
C GLU A 147 -30.02 9.77 13.58
N GLU A 148 -29.98 8.46 13.31
CA GLU A 148 -30.25 7.43 14.32
C GLU A 148 -29.03 7.15 15.21
N LYS A 149 -29.27 6.42 16.30
CA LYS A 149 -28.23 6.08 17.28
C LYS A 149 -27.17 5.12 16.73
N VAL A 150 -25.96 5.28 17.27
CA VAL A 150 -24.89 4.29 17.14
C VAL A 150 -25.33 2.98 17.82
N ASP A 151 -25.18 1.84 17.13
CA ASP A 151 -25.45 0.54 17.76
C ASP A 151 -24.31 0.21 18.74
N GLU A 152 -24.66 -0.15 19.97
CA GLU A 152 -23.69 -0.43 21.02
C GLU A 152 -22.92 -1.73 20.80
N ARG A 153 -23.40 -2.64 19.94
CA ARG A 153 -22.80 -3.97 19.74
C ARG A 153 -22.04 -4.03 18.42
N PHE A 154 -20.72 -3.87 18.45
CA PHE A 154 -19.92 -3.88 17.23
C PHE A 154 -20.18 -5.09 16.31
N GLY A 155 -20.03 -6.31 16.84
CA GLY A 155 -20.13 -7.52 16.03
C GLY A 155 -21.54 -7.88 15.55
N ARG A 156 -22.57 -7.45 16.28
CA ARG A 156 -23.98 -7.80 16.00
C ARG A 156 -24.79 -6.61 15.50
N ALA A 157 -24.15 -5.46 15.28
CA ALA A 157 -24.80 -4.28 14.72
C ALA A 157 -25.50 -4.67 13.43
N ARG A 158 -26.72 -4.16 13.22
CA ARG A 158 -27.49 -4.53 12.03
C ARG A 158 -26.87 -3.95 10.77
N LYS A 159 -26.39 -2.71 10.84
CA LYS A 159 -25.80 -1.95 9.74
C LYS A 159 -24.49 -1.33 10.17
N ILE A 160 -23.59 -1.16 9.21
CA ILE A 160 -22.34 -0.42 9.38
C ILE A 160 -22.31 0.67 8.32
N ILE A 161 -22.22 1.91 8.74
CA ILE A 161 -22.09 3.06 7.86
C ILE A 161 -20.60 3.25 7.58
N LEU A 162 -20.22 3.23 6.31
CA LEU A 162 -18.90 3.63 5.86
C LEU A 162 -18.99 5.08 5.37
N TYR A 163 -18.49 5.99 6.20
CA TYR A 163 -18.54 7.43 5.97
C TYR A 163 -17.20 7.92 5.43
N ASP A 164 -17.24 8.73 4.38
CA ASP A 164 -16.08 9.39 3.79
C ASP A 164 -15.95 10.81 4.35
N MET A 165 -14.84 11.09 5.04
CA MET A 165 -14.61 12.36 5.72
C MET A 165 -14.35 13.52 4.76
N GLU A 166 -13.99 13.24 3.51
CA GLU A 166 -13.68 14.27 2.52
C GLU A 166 -14.92 14.64 1.71
N THR A 167 -15.63 13.64 1.18
CA THR A 167 -16.84 13.88 0.36
C THR A 167 -18.09 14.12 1.20
N LYS A 168 -18.06 13.72 2.49
CA LYS A 168 -19.22 13.68 3.40
C LYS A 168 -20.33 12.74 2.96
N GLU A 169 -20.05 11.85 2.02
CA GLU A 169 -20.95 10.81 1.58
C GLU A 169 -20.76 9.54 2.42
N TYR A 170 -21.79 8.69 2.43
CA TYR A 170 -21.70 7.41 3.12
C TYR A 170 -22.37 6.29 2.34
N THR A 171 -21.85 5.08 2.57
CA THR A 171 -22.46 3.84 2.10
C THR A 171 -22.81 2.97 3.30
N VAL A 172 -23.78 2.06 3.12
CA VAL A 172 -24.25 1.19 4.21
C VAL A 172 -23.90 -0.25 3.89
N ILE A 173 -23.15 -0.88 4.78
CA ILE A 173 -22.83 -2.30 4.75
C ILE A 173 -23.86 -3.04 5.60
N ASP A 174 -24.49 -4.05 5.01
CA ASP A 174 -25.43 -4.92 5.70
C ASP A 174 -24.68 -5.97 6.52
N ASN A 175 -24.98 -6.04 7.83
CA ASN A 175 -24.37 -6.99 8.75
C ASN A 175 -25.43 -7.95 9.36
N SER A 176 -26.56 -8.15 8.67
CA SER A 176 -27.66 -9.01 9.11
C SER A 176 -27.25 -10.46 9.37
N VAL A 177 -26.28 -10.98 8.62
CA VAL A 177 -25.71 -12.32 8.80
C VAL A 177 -25.13 -12.50 10.21
N ASN A 178 -24.54 -11.45 10.77
CA ASN A 178 -23.87 -11.49 12.07
C ASN A 178 -24.80 -11.16 13.25
N LEU A 179 -26.00 -10.63 12.99
CA LEU A 179 -26.96 -10.22 14.02
C LEU A 179 -27.31 -11.37 14.97
N ASN A 180 -27.54 -12.56 14.40
CA ASN A 180 -27.92 -13.78 15.13
C ASN A 180 -26.81 -14.85 15.14
N ALA A 181 -25.58 -14.53 14.73
CA ALA A 181 -24.50 -15.51 14.71
C ALA A 181 -24.22 -16.05 16.11
N ALA A 182 -24.09 -17.37 16.25
CA ALA A 182 -23.82 -18.00 17.55
C ALA A 182 -22.42 -17.65 18.08
N GLN A 183 -21.44 -17.52 17.20
CA GLN A 183 -20.06 -17.17 17.53
C GLN A 183 -19.38 -16.48 16.35
N GLY A 184 -18.37 -15.65 16.64
CA GLY A 184 -17.49 -15.09 15.61
C GLY A 184 -18.04 -13.85 14.90
N ALA A 185 -19.22 -13.36 15.28
CA ALA A 185 -19.84 -12.15 14.74
C ALA A 185 -18.86 -10.97 14.68
N GLY A 186 -18.19 -10.67 15.81
CA GLY A 186 -17.21 -9.58 15.88
C GLY A 186 -15.98 -9.74 14.97
N ILE A 187 -15.52 -10.97 14.72
CA ILE A 187 -14.38 -11.22 13.82
C ILE A 187 -14.82 -10.99 12.37
N GLN A 188 -15.97 -11.51 11.96
CA GLN A 188 -16.48 -11.34 10.61
C GLN A 188 -16.79 -9.87 10.31
N THR A 189 -17.45 -9.17 11.26
CA THR A 189 -17.70 -7.74 11.15
C THR A 189 -16.40 -6.95 11.05
N ALA A 190 -15.39 -7.25 11.87
CA ALA A 190 -14.06 -6.63 11.76
C ALA A 190 -13.43 -6.85 10.37
N GLN A 191 -13.45 -8.08 9.86
CA GLN A 191 -12.93 -8.39 8.52
C GLN A 191 -13.67 -7.62 7.42
N ASN A 192 -14.99 -7.49 7.52
CA ASN A 192 -15.77 -6.73 6.55
C ASN A 192 -15.41 -5.23 6.56
N VAL A 193 -15.22 -4.64 7.75
CA VAL A 193 -14.79 -3.25 7.92
C VAL A 193 -13.37 -3.02 7.39
N ILE A 194 -12.45 -3.96 7.62
CA ILE A 194 -11.08 -3.88 7.09
C ILE A 194 -11.11 -3.93 5.55
N ARG A 195 -11.92 -4.84 4.99
CA ARG A 195 -12.07 -4.98 3.53
C ARG A 195 -12.75 -3.79 2.86
N SER A 196 -13.58 -3.04 3.59
CA SER A 196 -14.20 -1.81 3.06
C SER A 196 -13.25 -0.61 3.01
N GLY A 197 -12.03 -0.77 3.54
CA GLY A 197 -10.99 0.26 3.49
C GLY A 197 -11.13 1.33 4.57
N ALA A 198 -11.84 1.06 5.67
CA ALA A 198 -11.93 2.00 6.79
C ALA A 198 -10.57 2.17 7.49
N ASN A 199 -10.29 3.40 7.95
CA ASN A 199 -9.10 3.76 8.72
C ASN A 199 -9.39 3.78 10.23
N ALA A 200 -10.64 4.03 10.60
CA ALA A 200 -11.10 3.98 11.98
C ALA A 200 -12.48 3.34 12.07
N VAL A 201 -12.80 2.84 13.25
CA VAL A 201 -14.10 2.24 13.56
C VAL A 201 -14.66 2.83 14.85
N ILE A 202 -15.96 3.15 14.82
CA ILE A 202 -16.70 3.75 15.91
C ILE A 202 -17.89 2.84 16.24
N SER A 203 -18.00 2.45 17.51
CA SER A 203 -19.12 1.66 18.02
C SER A 203 -19.27 1.91 19.52
N GLY A 204 -20.34 1.44 20.16
CA GLY A 204 -20.42 1.52 21.62
C GLY A 204 -19.36 0.64 22.28
N HIS A 205 -19.44 -0.67 22.04
CA HIS A 205 -18.59 -1.67 22.69
C HIS A 205 -17.99 -2.66 21.70
N PHE A 206 -16.73 -3.02 21.97
CA PHE A 206 -15.96 -3.99 21.19
C PHE A 206 -15.54 -5.17 22.06
N GLY A 207 -15.87 -6.39 21.60
CA GLY A 207 -15.37 -7.61 22.22
C GLY A 207 -13.87 -7.84 21.97
N PRO A 208 -13.18 -8.63 22.81
CA PRO A 208 -11.72 -8.76 22.81
C PRO A 208 -11.17 -9.30 21.49
N LYS A 209 -11.87 -10.24 20.87
CA LYS A 209 -11.48 -10.82 19.58
C LYS A 209 -11.60 -9.82 18.43
N ALA A 210 -12.62 -8.96 18.45
CA ALA A 210 -12.80 -7.92 17.43
C ALA A 210 -11.69 -6.87 17.53
N VAL A 211 -11.43 -6.36 18.75
CA VAL A 211 -10.34 -5.41 19.01
C VAL A 211 -9.00 -5.92 18.52
N GLN A 212 -8.67 -7.19 18.81
CA GLN A 212 -7.43 -7.80 18.35
C GLN A 212 -7.30 -7.78 16.83
N VAL A 213 -8.36 -8.16 16.10
CA VAL A 213 -8.35 -8.19 14.62
C VAL A 213 -8.22 -6.78 14.04
N ILE A 214 -8.99 -5.82 14.56
CA ILE A 214 -8.99 -4.42 14.10
C ILE A 214 -7.61 -3.79 14.29
N ARG A 215 -6.95 -4.05 15.43
CA ARG A 215 -5.58 -3.55 15.69
C ARG A 215 -4.53 -4.17 14.82
N MET A 216 -4.59 -5.48 14.57
CA MET A 216 -3.65 -6.13 13.68
C MET A 216 -3.73 -5.56 12.25
N ALA A 217 -4.89 -5.04 11.86
CA ALA A 217 -5.09 -4.33 10.59
C ALA A 217 -4.73 -2.84 10.64
N GLY A 218 -4.36 -2.30 11.80
CA GLY A 218 -3.93 -0.90 11.95
C GLY A 218 -5.07 0.12 11.96
N LEU A 219 -6.30 -0.29 12.26
CA LEU A 219 -7.45 0.61 12.39
C LEU A 219 -7.51 1.21 13.80
N ASP A 220 -7.85 2.48 13.88
CA ASP A 220 -8.13 3.14 15.16
C ASP A 220 -9.55 2.79 15.65
N ILE A 221 -9.72 2.66 16.96
CA ILE A 221 -10.96 2.21 17.60
C ILE A 221 -11.47 3.31 18.52
N TYR A 222 -12.75 3.67 18.39
CA TYR A 222 -13.38 4.70 19.21
C TYR A 222 -14.70 4.21 19.81
N SER A 223 -14.94 4.57 21.07
CA SER A 223 -16.23 4.33 21.73
C SER A 223 -17.17 5.52 21.52
N ALA A 224 -18.41 5.22 21.17
CA ALA A 224 -19.51 6.20 21.12
C ALA A 224 -20.79 5.54 21.66
N THR A 225 -21.24 5.97 22.83
CA THR A 225 -22.45 5.46 23.50
C THR A 225 -23.49 6.56 23.64
N ASN A 226 -24.77 6.19 23.56
CA ASN A 226 -25.93 7.08 23.70
C ASN A 226 -25.88 8.40 22.88
N MET A 227 -25.36 8.32 21.65
CA MET A 227 -25.33 9.44 20.70
C MET A 227 -25.75 8.99 19.30
N SER A 228 -26.15 9.94 18.46
CA SER A 228 -26.44 9.71 17.05
C SER A 228 -25.16 9.43 16.26
N VAL A 229 -25.27 8.76 15.12
CA VAL A 229 -24.14 8.55 14.20
C VAL A 229 -23.53 9.88 13.78
N LYS A 230 -24.36 10.89 13.50
CA LYS A 230 -23.93 12.24 13.15
C LYS A 230 -23.11 12.90 14.26
N GLU A 231 -23.57 12.83 15.51
CA GLU A 231 -22.80 13.33 16.66
C GLU A 231 -21.48 12.59 16.82
N ALA A 232 -21.45 11.28 16.54
CA ALA A 232 -20.22 10.50 16.58
C ALA A 232 -19.23 10.94 15.49
N VAL A 233 -19.69 11.17 14.26
CA VAL A 233 -18.86 11.71 13.17
C VAL A 233 -18.31 13.09 13.54
N GLU A 234 -19.14 14.00 14.03
CA GLU A 234 -18.68 15.32 14.48
C GLU A 234 -17.72 15.26 15.68
N GLY A 235 -17.98 14.34 16.60
CA GLY A 235 -17.12 14.09 17.75
C GLY A 235 -15.74 13.58 17.32
N PHE A 236 -15.71 12.74 16.29
CA PHE A 236 -14.49 12.25 15.67
C PHE A 236 -13.71 13.37 14.98
N GLU A 237 -14.37 14.19 14.15
CA GLU A 237 -13.78 15.38 13.50
C GLU A 237 -13.15 16.34 14.52
N LYS A 238 -13.82 16.54 15.65
CA LYS A 238 -13.39 17.44 16.72
C LYS A 238 -12.37 16.80 17.68
N GLY A 239 -12.00 15.53 17.47
CA GLY A 239 -11.08 14.79 18.35
C GLY A 239 -11.60 14.57 19.77
N LYS A 240 -12.92 14.58 19.97
CA LYS A 240 -13.58 14.47 21.28
C LYS A 240 -13.97 13.03 21.65
N LEU A 241 -13.94 12.10 20.70
CA LEU A 241 -14.24 10.69 20.98
C LEU A 241 -13.11 10.01 21.75
N GLU A 242 -13.49 9.09 22.62
CA GLU A 242 -12.55 8.27 23.38
C GLU A 242 -11.93 7.20 22.47
N LYS A 243 -10.60 7.27 22.31
CA LYS A 243 -9.82 6.27 21.59
C LYS A 243 -9.48 5.10 22.50
N LEU A 244 -9.87 3.90 22.10
CA LEU A 244 -9.72 2.69 22.92
C LEU A 244 -8.34 2.06 22.76
N SER A 245 -7.63 1.95 23.88
CA SER A 245 -6.37 1.21 24.01
C SER A 245 -6.53 -0.23 24.51
N GLY A 246 -7.76 -0.66 24.85
CA GLY A 246 -8.14 -2.04 25.20
C GLY A 246 -9.45 -2.52 24.57
N ALA A 247 -9.95 -3.67 25.00
CA ALA A 247 -11.35 -4.08 24.79
C ALA A 247 -12.15 -3.72 26.03
N ASP A 248 -13.41 -3.32 25.82
CA ASP A 248 -14.20 -2.70 26.90
C ASP A 248 -15.26 -3.65 27.48
N VAL A 249 -15.47 -4.81 26.86
CA VAL A 249 -16.45 -5.81 27.30
C VAL A 249 -15.84 -7.22 27.32
N GLU A 250 -16.40 -8.09 28.17
CA GLU A 250 -15.96 -9.47 28.32
C GLU A 250 -16.27 -10.34 27.09
N SER A 251 -15.66 -11.53 27.03
CA SER A 251 -15.60 -12.43 25.86
C SER A 251 -16.95 -12.97 25.34
N HIS A 252 -18.08 -12.62 25.96
CA HIS A 252 -19.41 -13.21 25.70
C HIS A 252 -20.52 -12.19 25.35
N TRP A 253 -20.16 -10.97 24.93
CA TRP A 253 -21.10 -9.93 24.47
C TRP A 253 -21.46 -10.05 22.97
#